data_AF-A0A251MV85-F1
#
_entry.id   AF-A0A251MV85-F1
#
_cell.length_a   1.000
_cell.length_b   1.000
_cell.length_c   1.000
_cell.angle_alpha   90.00
_cell.angle_beta   90.00
_cell.angle_gamma   90.00
#
_symmetry.space_group_name_H-M   'P 1'
#
loop_
_entity.id
_entity.type
_entity.pdbx_description
1 polymer ?
#
loop_
_entity_poly.entity_id
_entity_poly.type
_entity_poly.pdbx_seq_one_letter_code
_entity_poly.pdbx_strand_id
1 'polypeptide(L)'
;MARAEDAHLPLEEKPRLNHAYKKRKLLEYELLKKKKLMRLGNKTIDEDDEAVHLPNPMVGFGIPSEPCLKTHRNLPEAALGPPYFYYENVALTPKGVWSTISRFLYDVQPEFVDSKYFCAAARKRGYVHNLPIENRFPLIPLPPHTIHEAFPLIRKWWPSWDTRTKLNCVLTSIASAKSTERIRKALEDYDSEPPLRVQKYVLDECRKWNLVWVGRNKVAPLEPDEVEMLLGFPKNHTRGISRTDRYKSLGNSFQIDTVAYHLSVLKDMFPNGINLLSLFSGIGGAEIALHRLGIRLKNVVSVEISAVNRNVVRSWWEQTNQRGNLYDLDDVQQLNGDRLEHYMTSFGGFDLVVGGSPCNNLTGSNRLHRDGLEGKESSLFYHYYRILDLVRSIKT
;
A
#
# COMPACT_ATOMS: atom_id res chain seq x y z
N MET A 1 -14.67 63.44 40.36
CA MET A 1 -14.90 62.01 40.69
C MET A 1 -14.32 61.21 39.51
N ALA A 2 -13.03 60.83 39.57
CA ALA A 2 -12.51 59.48 39.88
C ALA A 2 -12.95 58.43 38.84
N ARG A 3 -12.12 57.60 38.18
CA ARG A 3 -10.71 57.16 38.35
C ARG A 3 -10.26 56.40 37.05
N ALA A 4 -9.00 56.56 36.62
CA ALA A 4 -7.88 55.57 36.56
C ALA A 4 -7.94 54.56 35.38
N GLU A 5 -7.08 54.68 34.35
CA GLU A 5 -5.71 54.11 34.16
C GLU A 5 -5.72 52.72 33.49
N ASP A 6 -5.06 52.58 32.31
CA ASP A 6 -3.91 51.67 32.19
C ASP A 6 -3.19 51.70 30.81
N ALA A 7 -1.86 51.87 30.95
CA ALA A 7 -0.67 51.42 30.21
C ALA A 7 -0.66 50.96 28.73
N HIS A 8 0.36 51.47 28.04
CA HIS A 8 0.98 51.04 26.78
C HIS A 8 1.60 49.61 26.79
N LEU A 9 1.60 48.95 25.62
CA LEU A 9 2.65 48.01 25.18
C LEU A 9 2.96 48.20 23.67
N PRO A 10 4.23 48.20 23.22
CA PRO A 10 4.61 48.26 21.80
C PRO A 10 4.60 46.88 21.14
N LEU A 11 4.24 46.85 19.85
CA LEU A 11 4.28 45.67 18.98
C LEU A 11 5.72 45.22 18.72
N GLU A 12 6.08 43.99 19.13
CA GLU A 12 7.35 43.34 18.75
C GLU A 12 7.37 43.01 17.25
N GLU A 13 8.40 43.48 16.56
CA GLU A 13 8.70 43.16 15.16
C GLU A 13 9.18 41.72 14.99
N LYS A 14 8.48 40.93 14.17
CA LYS A 14 8.94 39.61 13.71
C LYS A 14 10.09 39.76 12.69
N PRO A 15 11.13 38.91 12.71
CA PRO A 15 12.22 38.98 11.72
C PRO A 15 11.70 38.63 10.33
N ARG A 16 11.94 39.51 9.35
CA ARG A 16 11.58 39.30 7.95
C ARG A 16 12.48 38.24 7.31
N LEU A 17 11.94 37.03 7.08
CA LEU A 17 12.60 36.01 6.26
C LEU A 17 12.74 36.49 4.81
N ASN A 18 13.96 36.36 4.27
CA ASN A 18 14.40 37.01 3.04
C ASN A 18 13.74 36.38 1.79
N HIS A 19 12.73 37.06 1.24
CA HIS A 19 11.91 36.64 0.08
C HIS A 19 12.75 36.35 -1.20
N ALA A 20 13.98 36.87 -1.26
CA ALA A 20 14.92 36.63 -2.35
C ALA A 20 15.45 35.19 -2.42
N TYR A 21 15.60 34.50 -1.27
CA TYR A 21 16.12 33.13 -1.22
C TYR A 21 15.13 32.10 -1.78
N LYS A 22 13.84 32.29 -1.48
CA LYS A 22 12.74 31.42 -1.97
C LYS A 22 12.55 31.55 -3.49
N LYS A 23 12.71 32.77 -4.03
CA LYS A 23 12.62 33.04 -5.48
C LYS A 23 13.79 32.42 -6.26
N ARG A 24 15.00 32.38 -5.67
CA ARG A 24 16.19 31.80 -6.28
C ARG A 24 16.10 30.27 -6.44
N LYS A 25 15.61 29.55 -5.42
CA LYS A 25 15.38 28.08 -5.50
C LYS A 25 14.27 27.70 -6.50
N LEU A 26 13.22 28.52 -6.62
CA LEU A 26 12.15 28.28 -7.59
C LEU A 26 12.65 28.45 -9.04
N LEU A 27 13.49 29.46 -9.28
CA LEU A 27 14.12 29.70 -10.58
C LEU A 27 15.07 28.56 -10.97
N GLU A 28 15.81 28.02 -9.99
CA GLU A 28 16.74 26.90 -10.18
C GLU A 28 16.00 25.60 -10.53
N TYR A 29 14.84 25.37 -9.92
CA TYR A 29 13.91 24.28 -10.25
C TYR A 29 13.34 24.41 -11.68
N GLU A 30 12.96 25.63 -12.10
CA GLU A 30 12.47 25.89 -13.46
C GLU A 30 13.56 25.74 -14.53
N LEU A 31 14.79 26.17 -14.24
CA LEU A 31 15.95 25.99 -15.12
C LEU A 31 16.33 24.52 -15.29
N LEU A 32 16.23 23.71 -14.22
CA LEU A 32 16.45 22.27 -14.28
C LEU A 32 15.37 21.57 -15.12
N LYS A 33 14.11 22.00 -15.00
CA LYS A 33 12.98 21.53 -15.81
C LYS A 33 13.19 21.85 -17.31
N LYS A 34 13.66 23.06 -17.63
CA LYS A 34 13.93 23.48 -19.02
C LYS A 34 15.12 22.76 -19.66
N LYS A 35 16.19 22.48 -18.88
CA LYS A 35 17.33 21.64 -19.32
C LYS A 35 16.92 20.18 -19.59
N LYS A 36 15.91 19.66 -18.88
CA LYS A 36 15.38 18.30 -19.07
C LYS A 36 14.56 18.17 -20.37
N LEU A 37 13.81 19.22 -20.73
CA LEU A 37 13.01 19.26 -21.97
C LEU A 37 13.89 19.30 -23.23
N MET A 38 14.99 20.05 -23.20
CA MET A 38 15.93 20.19 -24.33
C MET A 38 16.78 18.93 -24.60
N ARG A 39 16.95 18.04 -23.61
CA ARG A 39 17.71 16.78 -23.76
C ARG A 39 16.88 15.61 -24.29
N LEU A 40 15.56 15.77 -24.40
CA LEU A 40 14.63 14.73 -24.89
C LEU A 40 14.31 14.86 -26.39
N GLY A 41 14.74 15.94 -27.05
CA GLY A 41 14.58 16.13 -28.49
C GLY A 41 15.77 15.54 -29.25
N ASN A 42 15.67 14.26 -29.61
CA ASN A 42 16.37 13.53 -30.69
C ASN A 42 16.71 12.10 -30.27
N LYS A 43 15.68 11.26 -30.13
CA LYS A 43 15.79 9.82 -30.41
C LYS A 43 14.55 9.41 -31.18
N THR A 44 14.78 8.89 -32.37
CA THR A 44 13.81 8.30 -33.29
C THR A 44 12.96 7.26 -32.57
N ILE A 45 11.66 7.30 -32.89
CA ILE A 45 10.64 6.43 -32.35
C ILE A 45 10.86 5.04 -32.96
N ASP A 46 11.47 4.14 -32.19
CA ASP A 46 11.29 2.71 -32.40
C ASP A 46 10.08 2.27 -31.57
N GLU A 47 9.08 1.76 -32.28
CA GLU A 47 7.88 1.12 -31.76
C GLU A 47 8.25 -0.23 -31.13
N ASP A 48 8.69 -0.20 -29.87
CA ASP A 48 8.68 -1.39 -29.02
C ASP A 48 8.15 -1.03 -27.63
N ASP A 49 6.86 -1.28 -27.43
CA ASP A 49 6.08 -1.07 -26.21
C ASP A 49 6.47 -2.16 -25.16
N GLU A 50 7.77 -2.27 -24.86
CA GLU A 50 8.32 -3.28 -23.97
C GLU A 50 7.96 -2.99 -22.50
N ALA A 51 7.06 -3.83 -21.97
CA ALA A 51 6.63 -3.86 -20.58
C ALA A 51 7.78 -4.10 -19.59
N VAL A 52 7.59 -3.70 -18.33
CA VAL A 52 8.51 -4.02 -17.23
C VAL A 52 8.67 -5.54 -17.13
N HIS A 53 9.89 -6.06 -17.29
CA HIS A 53 10.20 -7.47 -17.15
C HIS A 53 10.10 -7.90 -15.68
N LEU A 54 8.93 -8.40 -15.27
CA LEU A 54 8.71 -8.92 -13.91
C LEU A 54 9.24 -10.34 -13.76
N PRO A 55 9.84 -10.70 -12.61
CA PRO A 55 10.23 -12.08 -12.33
C PRO A 55 9.07 -13.07 -12.43
N ASN A 56 9.35 -14.25 -12.97
CA ASN A 56 8.41 -15.37 -13.00
C ASN A 56 9.15 -16.67 -12.64
N PRO A 57 8.90 -17.28 -11.46
CA PRO A 57 7.85 -16.93 -10.50
C PRO A 57 8.16 -15.65 -9.70
N MET A 58 7.13 -14.91 -9.31
CA MET A 58 7.25 -13.62 -8.60
C MET A 58 7.29 -13.83 -7.07
N VAL A 59 8.38 -14.42 -6.58
CA VAL A 59 8.56 -14.88 -5.19
C VAL A 59 9.45 -13.97 -4.33
N GLY A 60 9.81 -12.79 -4.84
CA GLY A 60 10.68 -11.85 -4.13
C GLY A 60 12.05 -12.44 -3.78
N PHE A 61 12.50 -12.18 -2.56
CA PHE A 61 13.73 -12.71 -1.98
C PHE A 61 13.49 -14.01 -1.18
N GLY A 62 12.30 -14.59 -1.31
CA GLY A 62 11.89 -15.84 -0.67
C GLY A 62 10.45 -15.77 -0.18
N ILE A 63 9.80 -16.92 -0.10
CA ILE A 63 8.43 -17.09 0.41
C ILE A 63 8.41 -18.18 1.48
N PRO A 64 7.39 -18.23 2.37
CA PRO A 64 7.32 -19.22 3.45
C PRO A 64 7.42 -20.68 3.01
N SER A 65 6.88 -21.02 1.84
CA SER A 65 6.92 -22.38 1.29
C SER A 65 8.26 -22.74 0.63
N GLU A 66 9.10 -21.74 0.32
CA GLU A 66 10.39 -21.90 -0.35
C GLU A 66 11.46 -20.99 0.30
N PRO A 67 11.79 -21.20 1.59
CA PRO A 67 12.74 -20.34 2.31
C PRO A 67 14.19 -20.50 1.84
N CYS A 68 14.48 -21.48 0.97
CA CYS A 68 15.83 -21.92 0.65
C CYS A 68 16.51 -21.17 -0.52
N LEU A 69 15.85 -20.21 -1.17
CA LEU A 69 16.51 -19.35 -2.15
C LEU A 69 17.40 -18.34 -1.41
N LYS A 70 18.68 -18.69 -1.22
CA LYS A 70 19.70 -17.77 -0.69
C LYS A 70 19.90 -16.63 -1.69
N THR A 71 19.07 -15.60 -1.56
CA THR A 71 19.25 -14.38 -2.31
C THR A 71 20.34 -13.57 -1.62
N HIS A 72 21.46 -13.33 -2.29
CA HIS A 72 22.46 -12.39 -1.79
C HIS A 72 22.06 -10.97 -2.22
N ARG A 73 21.95 -10.07 -1.24
CA ARG A 73 21.62 -8.67 -1.50
C ARG A 73 22.58 -7.75 -0.75
N ASN A 74 23.37 -7.00 -1.52
CA ASN A 74 24.22 -5.95 -0.98
C ASN A 74 23.49 -4.62 -1.08
N LEU A 75 23.34 -3.93 0.06
CA LEU A 75 22.76 -2.60 0.11
C LEU A 75 23.86 -1.54 0.01
N PRO A 76 23.64 -0.44 -0.73
CA PRO A 76 24.52 0.72 -0.67
C PRO A 76 24.61 1.28 0.75
N GLU A 77 25.76 1.82 1.14
CA GLU A 77 25.98 2.40 2.48
C GLU A 77 24.91 3.46 2.83
N ALA A 78 24.58 4.31 1.86
CA ALA A 78 23.54 5.33 1.99
C ALA A 78 22.13 4.77 2.26
N ALA A 79 21.88 3.48 2.00
CA ALA A 79 20.60 2.82 2.22
C ALA A 79 20.51 2.10 3.57
N LEU A 80 21.63 1.90 4.27
CA LEU A 80 21.66 1.15 5.54
C LEU A 80 20.83 1.87 6.61
N GLY A 81 20.16 1.09 7.46
CA GLY A 81 19.44 1.62 8.61
C GLY A 81 20.38 1.94 9.79
N PRO A 82 19.86 2.56 10.85
CA PRO A 82 18.50 3.13 11.00
C PRO A 82 18.30 4.46 10.25
N PRO A 83 17.04 4.89 10.00
CA PRO A 83 15.81 4.10 10.12
C PRO A 83 15.73 3.00 9.06
N TYR A 84 14.97 1.95 9.35
CA TYR A 84 14.50 1.06 8.30
C TYR A 84 13.41 1.76 7.49
N PHE A 85 13.30 1.45 6.20
CA PHE A 85 12.25 1.97 5.34
C PHE A 85 11.62 0.84 4.53
N TYR A 86 10.33 0.99 4.24
CA TYR A 86 9.56 0.02 3.46
C TYR A 86 8.54 0.76 2.58
N TYR A 87 8.73 0.69 1.28
CA TYR A 87 7.86 1.34 0.30
C TYR A 87 7.23 0.32 -0.64
N GLU A 88 5.91 0.37 -0.79
CA GLU A 88 5.14 -0.49 -1.69
C GLU A 88 4.59 0.28 -2.90
N ASN A 89 4.59 -0.40 -4.05
CA ASN A 89 3.85 0.05 -5.23
C ASN A 89 3.38 -1.15 -6.09
N VAL A 90 2.43 -0.90 -6.99
CA VAL A 90 1.96 -1.90 -7.98
C VAL A 90 3.13 -2.42 -8.80
N ALA A 91 3.24 -3.74 -9.01
CA ALA A 91 4.37 -4.32 -9.77
C ALA A 91 4.36 -3.88 -11.24
N LEU A 92 3.19 -3.91 -11.88
CA LEU A 92 2.99 -3.50 -13.27
C LEU A 92 2.85 -1.98 -13.35
N THR A 93 3.95 -1.28 -13.65
CA THR A 93 4.00 0.17 -13.86
C THR A 93 4.44 0.52 -15.28
N PRO A 94 4.20 1.75 -15.75
CA PRO A 94 4.87 2.27 -16.95
C PRO A 94 6.40 2.16 -16.87
N LYS A 95 7.05 2.15 -18.03
CA LYS A 95 8.52 2.05 -18.16
C LYS A 95 9.20 3.19 -17.39
N GLY A 96 10.29 2.87 -16.69
CA GLY A 96 11.09 3.83 -15.93
C GLY A 96 10.55 4.23 -14.55
N VAL A 97 9.33 3.83 -14.18
CA VAL A 97 8.78 4.12 -12.84
C VAL A 97 9.61 3.41 -11.75
N TRP A 98 9.82 2.10 -11.87
CA TRP A 98 10.67 1.36 -10.92
C TRP A 98 12.12 1.83 -10.90
N SER A 99 12.69 2.18 -12.05
CA SER A 99 14.03 2.77 -12.11
C SER A 99 14.09 4.12 -11.37
N THR A 100 13.02 4.90 -11.44
CA THR A 100 12.92 6.17 -10.70
C THR A 100 12.79 5.90 -9.20
N ILE A 101 11.88 5.02 -8.79
CA ILE A 101 11.68 4.66 -7.38
C ILE A 101 12.99 4.15 -6.77
N SER A 102 13.64 3.18 -7.42
CA SER A 102 14.91 2.61 -6.97
C SER A 102 15.99 3.69 -6.81
N ARG A 103 16.17 4.55 -7.82
CA ARG A 103 17.15 5.64 -7.78
C ARG A 103 16.93 6.62 -6.63
N PHE A 104 15.68 6.99 -6.34
CA PHE A 104 15.38 7.89 -5.21
C PHE A 104 15.47 7.19 -3.86
N LEU A 105 15.20 5.88 -3.81
CA LEU A 105 15.34 5.06 -2.61
C LEU A 105 16.71 4.36 -2.57
N TYR A 106 17.77 5.15 -2.82
CA TYR A 106 19.17 4.77 -2.62
C TYR A 106 19.65 3.59 -3.47
N ASP A 107 19.16 3.51 -4.72
CA ASP A 107 19.46 2.45 -5.70
C ASP A 107 19.14 1.02 -5.19
N VAL A 108 18.25 0.92 -4.20
CA VAL A 108 17.78 -0.36 -3.67
C VAL A 108 16.88 -1.03 -4.70
N GLN A 109 17.15 -2.30 -4.98
CA GLN A 109 16.36 -3.09 -5.92
C GLN A 109 14.99 -3.46 -5.33
N PRO A 110 13.90 -3.33 -6.10
CA PRO A 110 12.57 -3.74 -5.65
C PRO A 110 12.46 -5.27 -5.52
N GLU A 111 11.89 -5.71 -4.41
CA GLU A 111 11.45 -7.08 -4.18
C GLU A 111 10.05 -7.27 -4.80
N PHE A 112 9.95 -8.00 -5.92
CA PHE A 112 8.66 -8.26 -6.58
C PHE A 112 8.03 -9.56 -6.07
N VAL A 113 6.86 -9.43 -5.44
CA VAL A 113 6.12 -10.56 -4.83
C VAL A 113 4.66 -10.56 -5.25
N ASP A 114 4.12 -11.74 -5.55
CA ASP A 114 2.68 -11.95 -5.71
C ASP A 114 2.08 -12.53 -4.43
N SER A 115 1.12 -11.83 -3.81
CA SER A 115 0.46 -12.33 -2.59
C SER A 115 -0.31 -13.64 -2.76
N LYS A 116 -0.46 -14.18 -3.98
CA LYS A 116 -0.98 -15.55 -4.17
C LYS A 116 -0.16 -16.61 -3.42
N TYR A 117 1.09 -16.34 -3.07
CA TYR A 117 1.93 -17.24 -2.27
C TYR A 117 1.66 -17.13 -0.76
N PHE A 118 0.87 -16.13 -0.35
CA PHE A 118 0.54 -15.85 1.04
C PHE A 118 -0.94 -16.03 1.32
N CYS A 119 -1.83 -15.90 0.34
CA CYS A 119 -3.28 -16.08 0.54
C CYS A 119 -3.99 -16.58 -0.73
N ALA A 120 -5.33 -16.68 -0.67
CA ALA A 120 -6.17 -17.13 -1.76
C ALA A 120 -6.40 -16.10 -2.90
N ALA A 121 -5.85 -14.89 -2.81
CA ALA A 121 -5.98 -13.84 -3.82
C ALA A 121 -4.62 -13.36 -4.34
N ALA A 122 -4.46 -13.29 -5.67
CA ALA A 122 -3.25 -12.76 -6.28
C ALA A 122 -3.15 -11.23 -6.06
N ARG A 123 -1.96 -10.72 -5.74
CA ARG A 123 -1.71 -9.27 -5.59
C ARG A 123 -0.24 -9.01 -5.90
N LYS A 124 0.03 -8.70 -7.16
CA LYS A 124 1.39 -8.43 -7.65
C LYS A 124 1.86 -7.05 -7.22
N ARG A 125 2.90 -6.98 -6.39
CA ARG A 125 3.50 -5.74 -5.87
C ARG A 125 5.03 -5.78 -5.95
N GLY A 126 5.63 -4.60 -5.96
CA GLY A 126 7.05 -4.40 -5.71
C GLY A 126 7.24 -3.69 -4.38
N TYR A 127 8.28 -4.07 -3.65
CA TYR A 127 8.61 -3.53 -2.33
C TYR A 127 10.06 -3.06 -2.33
N VAL A 128 10.32 -1.80 -2.00
CA VAL A 128 11.69 -1.28 -1.85
C VAL A 128 11.94 -1.01 -0.38
N HIS A 129 12.92 -1.70 0.19
CA HIS A 129 13.23 -1.61 1.61
C HIS A 129 14.69 -1.95 1.90
N ASN A 130 15.19 -1.49 3.04
CA ASN A 130 16.52 -1.84 3.55
C ASN A 130 16.50 -2.90 4.68
N LEU A 131 15.34 -3.53 4.93
CA LEU A 131 15.22 -4.61 5.92
C LEU A 131 16.10 -5.82 5.59
N PRO A 132 16.66 -6.52 6.60
CA PRO A 132 17.25 -7.85 6.40
C PRO A 132 16.28 -8.82 5.71
N ILE A 133 16.84 -9.81 5.02
CA ILE A 133 16.06 -10.80 4.25
C ILE A 133 16.21 -12.21 4.84
N GLU A 134 17.19 -12.40 5.72
CA GLU A 134 17.42 -13.61 6.49
C GLU A 134 16.45 -13.72 7.67
N ASN A 135 16.15 -14.96 8.07
CA ASN A 135 15.33 -15.28 9.26
C ASN A 135 13.90 -14.69 9.22
N ARG A 136 13.36 -14.42 8.04
CA ARG A 136 11.94 -14.11 7.87
C ARG A 136 11.07 -15.30 8.30
N PHE A 137 9.95 -15.03 8.94
CA PHE A 137 8.97 -16.04 9.34
C PHE A 137 7.53 -15.58 9.04
N PRO A 138 6.61 -16.50 8.67
CA PRO A 138 5.22 -16.15 8.37
C PRO A 138 4.41 -15.87 9.64
N LEU A 139 3.29 -15.16 9.47
CA LEU A 139 2.26 -15.10 10.50
C LEU A 139 1.61 -16.46 10.72
N ILE A 140 1.19 -16.70 11.96
CA ILE A 140 0.45 -17.90 12.36
C ILE A 140 -0.87 -17.44 13.03
N PRO A 141 -2.02 -18.08 12.74
CA PRO A 141 -2.21 -19.17 11.77
C PRO A 141 -2.02 -18.71 10.31
N LEU A 142 -1.60 -19.64 9.45
CA LEU A 142 -1.50 -19.39 8.01
C LEU A 142 -2.90 -19.15 7.42
N PRO A 143 -3.07 -18.13 6.57
CA PRO A 143 -4.35 -17.85 5.93
C PRO A 143 -4.69 -18.93 4.87
N PRO A 144 -5.97 -19.01 4.45
CA PRO A 144 -6.37 -19.92 3.38
C PRO A 144 -5.66 -19.57 2.07
N HIS A 145 -5.15 -20.60 1.39
CA HIS A 145 -4.45 -20.47 0.12
C HIS A 145 -5.36 -20.72 -1.07
N THR A 146 -6.50 -21.40 -0.95
CA THR A 146 -7.42 -21.59 -2.08
C THR A 146 -8.77 -20.94 -1.83
N ILE A 147 -9.51 -20.68 -2.92
CA ILE A 147 -10.91 -20.21 -2.85
C ILE A 147 -11.74 -21.14 -1.96
N HIS A 148 -11.54 -22.45 -2.08
CA HIS A 148 -12.32 -23.44 -1.32
C HIS A 148 -11.89 -23.58 0.14
N GLU A 149 -10.63 -23.30 0.48
CA GLU A 149 -10.21 -23.16 1.87
C GLU A 149 -10.80 -21.89 2.50
N ALA A 150 -10.80 -20.77 1.75
CA ALA A 150 -11.35 -19.51 2.21
C ALA A 150 -12.88 -19.56 2.36
N PHE A 151 -13.55 -20.25 1.43
CA PHE A 151 -15.00 -20.34 1.36
C PHE A 151 -15.43 -21.81 1.17
N PRO A 152 -15.50 -22.62 2.23
CA PRO A 152 -15.83 -24.04 2.09
C PRO A 152 -17.26 -24.27 1.56
N LEU A 153 -18.20 -23.39 1.94
CA LEU A 153 -19.63 -23.55 1.66
C LEU A 153 -20.00 -23.37 0.17
N ILE A 154 -19.17 -22.67 -0.60
CA ILE A 154 -19.43 -22.42 -2.03
C ILE A 154 -19.04 -23.60 -2.92
N ARG A 155 -18.28 -24.57 -2.40
CA ARG A 155 -17.79 -25.73 -3.18
C ARG A 155 -18.91 -26.51 -3.85
N LYS A 156 -20.06 -26.65 -3.18
CA LYS A 156 -21.24 -27.34 -3.70
C LYS A 156 -21.87 -26.68 -4.93
N TRP A 157 -21.61 -25.39 -5.13
CA TRP A 157 -22.14 -24.61 -6.26
C TRP A 157 -21.12 -24.38 -7.36
N TRP A 158 -19.89 -24.85 -7.16
CA TRP A 158 -18.77 -24.59 -8.06
C TRP A 158 -18.84 -25.51 -9.28
N PRO A 159 -19.01 -24.98 -10.51
CA PRO A 159 -19.07 -25.83 -11.69
C PRO A 159 -17.73 -26.50 -11.97
N SER A 160 -17.76 -27.72 -12.52
CA SER A 160 -16.55 -28.47 -12.90
C SER A 160 -15.67 -27.74 -13.93
N TRP A 161 -16.28 -26.90 -14.77
CA TRP A 161 -15.58 -26.12 -15.79
C TRP A 161 -14.99 -24.79 -15.27
N ASP A 162 -15.31 -24.37 -14.04
CA ASP A 162 -14.63 -23.24 -13.41
C ASP A 162 -13.35 -23.72 -12.71
N THR A 163 -12.22 -23.57 -13.40
CA THR A 163 -10.92 -24.06 -12.95
C THR A 163 -10.20 -23.13 -11.96
N ARG A 164 -10.83 -22.03 -11.52
CA ARG A 164 -10.16 -21.07 -10.63
C ARG A 164 -9.99 -21.66 -9.23
N THR A 165 -8.75 -21.69 -8.76
CA THR A 165 -8.40 -22.04 -7.37
C THR A 165 -7.98 -20.82 -6.55
N LYS A 166 -7.70 -19.69 -7.23
CA LYS A 166 -7.27 -18.41 -6.67
C LYS A 166 -8.13 -17.28 -7.25
N LEU A 167 -8.32 -16.24 -6.45
CA LEU A 167 -8.91 -14.98 -6.90
C LEU A 167 -7.86 -14.10 -7.58
N ASN A 168 -8.32 -13.16 -8.40
CA ASN A 168 -7.49 -12.09 -8.92
C ASN A 168 -7.30 -10.99 -7.86
N CYS A 169 -6.54 -9.94 -8.19
CA CYS A 169 -6.35 -8.78 -7.33
C CYS A 169 -7.69 -8.21 -6.86
N VAL A 170 -7.82 -8.06 -5.54
CA VAL A 170 -8.96 -7.35 -4.93
C VAL A 170 -9.01 -5.94 -5.48
N LEU A 171 -10.20 -5.51 -5.89
CA LEU A 171 -10.46 -4.22 -6.52
C LEU A 171 -11.12 -3.26 -5.52
N THR A 172 -11.15 -1.97 -5.87
CA THR A 172 -11.81 -0.90 -5.10
C THR A 172 -13.32 -0.80 -5.36
N SER A 173 -13.83 -1.59 -6.31
CA SER A 173 -15.23 -1.64 -6.71
C SER A 173 -15.67 -3.09 -6.94
N ILE A 174 -16.98 -3.30 -6.90
CA ILE A 174 -17.60 -4.61 -7.07
C ILE A 174 -18.51 -4.63 -8.30
N ALA A 175 -18.80 -5.83 -8.78
CA ALA A 175 -19.78 -6.01 -9.85
C ALA A 175 -21.16 -5.46 -9.45
N SER A 176 -21.85 -4.91 -10.45
CA SER A 176 -23.25 -4.52 -10.29
C SER A 176 -24.17 -5.75 -10.31
N ALA A 177 -25.35 -5.62 -9.68
CA ALA A 177 -26.39 -6.65 -9.75
C ALA A 177 -26.81 -6.98 -11.20
N LYS A 178 -26.73 -6.01 -12.12
CA LYS A 178 -26.98 -6.24 -13.55
C LYS A 178 -25.96 -7.19 -14.17
N SER A 179 -24.73 -7.20 -13.69
CA SER A 179 -23.65 -8.06 -14.21
C SER A 179 -23.86 -9.51 -13.78
N THR A 180 -24.18 -9.73 -12.50
CA THR A 180 -24.49 -11.08 -11.99
C THR A 180 -25.79 -11.62 -12.59
N GLU A 181 -26.77 -10.77 -12.84
CA GLU A 181 -28.02 -11.13 -13.51
C GLU A 181 -27.80 -11.58 -14.97
N ARG A 182 -26.92 -10.92 -15.71
CA ARG A 182 -26.57 -11.35 -17.08
C ARG A 182 -25.90 -12.72 -17.10
N ILE A 183 -25.02 -13.00 -16.13
CA ILE A 183 -24.41 -14.32 -15.98
C ILE A 183 -25.46 -15.37 -15.69
N ARG A 184 -26.39 -15.08 -14.76
CA ARG A 184 -27.50 -15.98 -14.42
C ARG A 184 -28.31 -16.33 -15.66
N LYS A 185 -28.79 -15.34 -16.40
CA LYS A 185 -29.55 -15.53 -17.65
C LYS A 185 -28.79 -16.31 -18.71
N ALA A 186 -27.50 -16.04 -18.87
CA ALA A 186 -26.67 -16.77 -19.83
C ALA A 186 -26.52 -18.27 -19.50
N LEU A 187 -26.79 -18.67 -18.26
CA LEU A 187 -26.71 -20.05 -17.79
C LEU A 187 -28.08 -20.72 -17.62
N GLU A 188 -29.19 -19.96 -17.64
CA GLU A 188 -30.54 -20.48 -17.43
C GLU A 188 -30.99 -21.45 -18.51
N ASP A 189 -30.54 -21.24 -19.75
CA ASP A 189 -30.92 -22.06 -20.91
C ASP A 189 -30.21 -23.45 -20.94
N TYR A 190 -29.35 -23.74 -19.97
CA TYR A 190 -28.51 -24.94 -19.95
C TYR A 190 -28.72 -25.74 -18.65
N ASP A 191 -29.36 -26.90 -18.78
CA ASP A 191 -29.47 -27.87 -17.67
C ASP A 191 -28.16 -28.64 -17.44
N SER A 192 -27.33 -28.77 -18.48
CA SER A 192 -26.01 -29.38 -18.46
C SER A 192 -24.90 -28.33 -18.59
N GLU A 193 -23.66 -28.79 -18.79
CA GLU A 193 -22.53 -27.91 -19.06
C GLU A 193 -22.79 -27.00 -20.28
N PRO A 194 -22.67 -25.66 -20.15
CA PRO A 194 -22.96 -24.73 -21.24
C PRO A 194 -21.84 -24.75 -22.29
N PRO A 195 -22.09 -24.26 -23.53
CA PRO A 195 -21.08 -24.18 -24.58
C PRO A 195 -19.84 -23.39 -24.15
N LEU A 196 -18.67 -23.76 -24.68
CA LEU A 196 -17.38 -23.13 -24.34
C LEU A 196 -17.38 -21.59 -24.47
N ARG A 197 -18.15 -21.04 -25.42
CA ARG A 197 -18.31 -19.59 -25.58
C ARG A 197 -18.97 -18.94 -24.36
N VAL A 198 -19.99 -19.56 -23.80
CA VAL A 198 -20.69 -19.10 -22.59
C VAL A 198 -19.80 -19.29 -21.37
N GLN A 199 -19.15 -20.45 -21.24
CA GLN A 199 -18.17 -20.68 -20.17
C GLN A 199 -17.09 -19.61 -20.15
N LYS A 200 -16.49 -19.31 -21.31
CA LYS A 200 -15.46 -18.26 -21.45
C LYS A 200 -16.00 -16.90 -21.00
N TYR A 201 -17.18 -16.50 -21.48
CA TYR A 201 -17.82 -15.25 -21.07
C TYR A 201 -18.01 -15.16 -19.55
N VAL A 202 -18.58 -16.22 -18.95
CA VAL A 202 -18.83 -16.24 -17.50
C VAL A 202 -17.53 -16.22 -16.72
N LEU A 203 -16.52 -17.00 -17.11
CA LEU A 203 -15.21 -16.99 -16.45
C LEU A 203 -14.50 -15.65 -16.59
N ASP A 204 -14.59 -14.97 -17.72
CA ASP A 204 -13.96 -13.67 -17.93
C ASP A 204 -14.60 -12.62 -16.99
N GLU A 205 -15.93 -12.59 -16.87
CA GLU A 205 -16.61 -11.71 -15.91
C GLU A 205 -16.31 -12.10 -14.44
N CYS A 206 -16.27 -13.40 -14.14
CA CYS A 206 -15.93 -13.87 -12.80
C CYS A 206 -14.49 -13.53 -12.40
N ARG A 207 -13.53 -13.63 -13.32
CA ARG A 207 -12.13 -13.22 -13.12
C ARG A 207 -12.02 -11.71 -12.98
N LYS A 208 -12.75 -10.95 -13.79
CA LYS A 208 -12.71 -9.49 -13.78
C LYS A 208 -13.21 -8.92 -12.46
N TRP A 209 -14.27 -9.49 -11.90
CA TRP A 209 -14.96 -8.96 -10.73
C TRP A 209 -14.78 -9.79 -9.45
N ASN A 210 -13.91 -10.81 -9.49
CA ASN A 210 -13.73 -11.78 -8.40
C ASN A 210 -15.06 -12.38 -7.92
N LEU A 211 -15.93 -12.75 -8.86
CA LEU A 211 -17.23 -13.37 -8.52
C LEU A 211 -17.03 -14.82 -8.08
N VAL A 212 -17.80 -15.22 -7.07
CA VAL A 212 -17.83 -16.58 -6.52
C VAL A 212 -19.23 -17.18 -6.66
N TRP A 213 -19.31 -18.50 -6.76
CA TRP A 213 -20.56 -19.24 -6.92
C TRP A 213 -21.30 -19.37 -5.59
N VAL A 214 -22.54 -18.88 -5.52
CA VAL A 214 -23.34 -18.87 -4.27
C VAL A 214 -24.65 -19.64 -4.38
N GLY A 215 -24.94 -20.20 -5.56
CA GLY A 215 -26.14 -20.97 -5.85
C GLY A 215 -26.09 -21.56 -7.25
N ARG A 216 -27.05 -22.44 -7.58
CA ARG A 216 -27.24 -22.93 -8.96
C ARG A 216 -27.37 -21.74 -9.91
N ASN A 217 -26.49 -21.66 -10.91
CA ASN A 217 -26.41 -20.57 -11.90
C ASN A 217 -26.26 -19.16 -11.30
N LYS A 218 -25.82 -19.06 -10.04
CA LYS A 218 -25.78 -17.79 -9.30
C LYS A 218 -24.36 -17.49 -8.81
N VAL A 219 -23.86 -16.34 -9.23
CA VAL A 219 -22.60 -15.77 -8.77
C VAL A 219 -22.84 -14.48 -7.98
N ALA A 220 -21.93 -14.16 -7.06
CA ALA A 220 -21.98 -12.94 -6.26
C ALA A 220 -20.58 -12.32 -6.10
N PRO A 221 -20.48 -10.99 -5.92
CA PRO A 221 -19.26 -10.36 -5.45
C PRO A 221 -18.95 -10.81 -4.02
N LEU A 222 -17.68 -10.73 -3.64
CA LEU A 222 -17.24 -10.97 -2.26
C LEU A 222 -17.86 -9.93 -1.31
N GLU A 223 -18.29 -10.37 -0.14
CA GLU A 223 -18.72 -9.50 0.95
C GLU A 223 -17.53 -8.80 1.60
N PRO A 224 -17.70 -7.61 2.22
CA PRO A 224 -16.58 -6.86 2.77
C PRO A 224 -15.76 -7.61 3.82
N ASP A 225 -16.39 -8.44 4.65
CA ASP A 225 -15.69 -9.26 5.65
C ASP A 225 -14.92 -10.43 5.05
N GLU A 226 -15.38 -10.96 3.91
CA GLU A 226 -14.63 -11.94 3.12
C GLU A 226 -13.37 -11.29 2.52
N VAL A 227 -13.47 -10.03 2.07
CA VAL A 227 -12.33 -9.25 1.57
C VAL A 227 -11.34 -8.92 2.70
N GLU A 228 -11.82 -8.53 3.88
CA GLU A 228 -10.99 -8.33 5.08
C GLU A 228 -10.16 -9.59 5.39
N MET A 229 -10.81 -10.75 5.42
CA MET A 229 -10.16 -12.04 5.66
C MET A 229 -9.08 -12.34 4.60
N LEU A 230 -9.38 -12.18 3.31
CA LEU A 230 -8.41 -12.43 2.22
C LEU A 230 -7.17 -11.51 2.29
N LEU A 231 -7.35 -10.29 2.79
CA LEU A 231 -6.28 -9.32 2.98
C LEU A 231 -5.59 -9.43 4.34
N GLY A 232 -6.03 -10.34 5.22
CA GLY A 232 -5.44 -10.63 6.52
C GLY A 232 -5.83 -9.62 7.63
N PHE A 233 -6.87 -8.81 7.40
CA PHE A 233 -7.39 -7.86 8.40
C PHE A 233 -8.26 -8.60 9.44
N PRO A 234 -8.38 -8.05 10.67
CA PRO A 234 -9.37 -8.52 11.62
C PRO A 234 -10.78 -8.48 11.03
N LYS A 235 -11.61 -9.45 11.42
CA LYS A 235 -13.01 -9.48 10.99
C LYS A 235 -13.73 -8.20 11.46
N ASN A 236 -14.48 -7.57 10.56
CA ASN A 236 -15.19 -6.31 10.79
C ASN A 236 -14.29 -5.09 10.98
N HIS A 237 -13.00 -5.16 10.60
CA HIS A 237 -12.06 -4.04 10.75
C HIS A 237 -12.58 -2.73 10.15
N THR A 238 -13.23 -2.79 8.98
CA THR A 238 -13.81 -1.63 8.30
C THR A 238 -15.31 -1.48 8.55
N ARG A 239 -15.91 -2.25 9.46
CA ARG A 239 -17.35 -2.16 9.74
C ARG A 239 -17.66 -0.84 10.47
N GLY A 240 -18.73 -0.18 10.03
CA GLY A 240 -19.15 1.13 10.57
C GLY A 240 -19.03 2.27 9.57
N ILE A 241 -18.33 2.05 8.44
CA ILE A 241 -18.27 2.98 7.30
C ILE A 241 -19.17 2.50 6.16
N SER A 242 -19.42 3.36 5.16
CA SER A 242 -20.28 3.02 4.03
C SER A 242 -19.75 1.79 3.27
N ARG A 243 -20.65 0.96 2.73
CA ARG A 243 -20.24 -0.27 2.00
C ARG A 243 -19.27 0.05 0.85
N THR A 244 -19.50 1.15 0.14
CA THR A 244 -18.62 1.61 -0.94
C THR A 244 -17.23 2.00 -0.43
N ASP A 245 -17.16 2.73 0.69
CA ASP A 245 -15.88 3.11 1.29
C ASP A 245 -15.12 1.88 1.81
N ARG A 246 -15.81 0.87 2.35
CA ARG A 246 -15.18 -0.41 2.74
C ARG A 246 -14.42 -1.04 1.58
N TYR A 247 -15.07 -1.23 0.43
CA TYR A 247 -14.40 -1.81 -0.74
C TYR A 247 -13.27 -0.93 -1.26
N LYS A 248 -13.47 0.39 -1.28
CA LYS A 248 -12.45 1.34 -1.72
C LYS A 248 -11.19 1.26 -0.85
N SER A 249 -11.36 1.26 0.48
CA SER A 249 -10.26 1.21 1.43
C SER A 249 -9.56 -0.15 1.44
N LEU A 250 -10.30 -1.25 1.34
CA LEU A 250 -9.74 -2.61 1.26
C LEU A 250 -9.01 -2.87 -0.06
N GLY A 251 -9.56 -2.44 -1.20
CA GLY A 251 -8.89 -2.61 -2.49
C GLY A 251 -7.51 -1.95 -2.54
N ASN A 252 -7.36 -0.82 -1.85
CA ASN A 252 -6.13 -0.04 -1.80
C ASN A 252 -5.20 -0.37 -0.63
N SER A 253 -5.55 -1.29 0.27
CA SER A 253 -4.73 -1.59 1.45
C SER A 253 -3.62 -2.62 1.18
N PHE A 254 -2.75 -2.86 2.15
CA PHE A 254 -1.79 -3.96 2.08
C PHE A 254 -2.46 -5.32 2.22
N GLN A 255 -1.81 -6.35 1.66
CA GLN A 255 -2.05 -7.73 2.08
C GLN A 255 -1.17 -7.99 3.31
N ILE A 256 -1.80 -8.21 4.47
CA ILE A 256 -1.13 -8.18 5.77
C ILE A 256 -0.11 -9.31 5.91
N ASP A 257 -0.42 -10.52 5.49
CA ASP A 257 0.48 -11.68 5.68
C ASP A 257 1.78 -11.55 4.84
N THR A 258 1.70 -10.96 3.65
CA THR A 258 2.84 -10.63 2.79
C THR A 258 3.73 -9.59 3.46
N VAL A 259 3.14 -8.48 3.92
CA VAL A 259 3.89 -7.40 4.58
C VAL A 259 4.49 -7.88 5.90
N ALA A 260 3.73 -8.64 6.70
CA ALA A 260 4.21 -9.19 7.95
C ALA A 260 5.38 -10.15 7.75
N TYR A 261 5.38 -10.95 6.68
CA TYR A 261 6.53 -11.80 6.37
C TYR A 261 7.81 -10.98 6.16
N HIS A 262 7.73 -9.86 5.43
CA HIS A 262 8.88 -8.97 5.25
C HIS A 262 9.29 -8.25 6.54
N LEU A 263 8.32 -7.80 7.35
CA LEU A 263 8.56 -7.08 8.60
C LEU A 263 8.95 -8.00 9.78
N SER A 264 8.82 -9.32 9.63
CA SER A 264 9.04 -10.30 10.70
C SER A 264 10.42 -10.21 11.33
N VAL A 265 11.45 -9.90 10.54
CA VAL A 265 12.84 -9.72 10.98
C VAL A 265 12.99 -8.65 12.06
N LEU A 266 12.09 -7.67 12.10
CA LEU A 266 12.13 -6.58 13.09
C LEU A 266 11.79 -7.06 14.51
N LYS A 267 11.17 -8.23 14.66
CA LYS A 267 10.74 -8.73 15.97
C LYS A 267 11.92 -8.92 16.93
N ASP A 268 12.95 -9.61 16.47
CA ASP A 268 14.12 -9.91 17.30
C ASP A 268 15.05 -8.69 17.42
N MET A 269 15.01 -7.79 16.42
CA MET A 269 15.81 -6.56 16.41
C MET A 269 15.28 -5.51 17.39
N PHE A 270 13.97 -5.49 17.64
CA PHE A 270 13.30 -4.50 18.47
C PHE A 270 12.43 -5.16 19.57
N PRO A 271 13.04 -5.87 20.54
CA PRO A 271 12.30 -6.61 21.57
C PRO A 271 11.42 -5.71 22.46
N ASN A 272 11.76 -4.42 22.55
CA ASN A 272 11.01 -3.42 23.34
C ASN A 272 9.96 -2.66 22.50
N GLY A 273 9.79 -3.03 21.23
CA GLY A 273 8.89 -2.36 20.30
C GLY A 273 9.54 -1.22 19.53
N ILE A 274 8.76 -0.65 18.60
CA ILE A 274 9.22 0.31 17.59
C ILE A 274 8.47 1.64 17.61
N ASN A 275 9.17 2.70 17.19
CA ASN A 275 8.61 3.97 16.77
C ASN A 275 8.39 3.93 15.25
N LEU A 276 7.14 4.10 14.82
CA LEU A 276 6.72 3.95 13.43
C LEU A 276 6.28 5.29 12.84
N LEU A 277 6.78 5.60 11.65
CA LEU A 277 6.24 6.63 10.78
C LEU A 277 5.54 5.95 9.59
N SER A 278 4.21 6.04 9.54
CA SER A 278 3.36 5.38 8.56
C SER A 278 2.74 6.41 7.63
N LEU A 279 3.24 6.50 6.39
CA LEU A 279 2.79 7.46 5.38
C LEU A 279 1.79 6.80 4.44
N PHE A 280 0.67 7.49 4.16
CA PHE A 280 -0.43 6.94 3.36
C PHE A 280 -0.97 5.65 3.98
N SER A 281 -1.18 5.68 5.29
CA SER A 281 -1.41 4.50 6.12
C SER A 281 -2.72 3.76 5.81
N GLY A 282 -3.68 4.43 5.15
CA GLY A 282 -4.96 3.85 4.82
C GLY A 282 -5.65 3.32 6.07
N ILE A 283 -6.05 2.05 6.02
CA ILE A 283 -6.71 1.35 7.13
C ILE A 283 -5.75 0.65 8.09
N GLY A 284 -4.47 1.04 8.12
CA GLY A 284 -3.51 0.59 9.12
C GLY A 284 -2.86 -0.77 8.84
N GLY A 285 -2.65 -1.11 7.56
CA GLY A 285 -2.17 -2.44 7.17
C GLY A 285 -0.78 -2.78 7.75
N ALA A 286 0.12 -1.80 7.86
CA ALA A 286 1.46 -2.00 8.43
C ALA A 286 1.40 -2.15 9.96
N GLU A 287 0.62 -1.30 10.62
CA GLU A 287 0.37 -1.31 12.05
C GLU A 287 -0.20 -2.66 12.51
N ILE A 288 -1.18 -3.19 11.76
CA ILE A 288 -1.77 -4.49 12.04
C ILE A 288 -0.77 -5.63 11.79
N ALA A 289 0.03 -5.56 10.72
CA ALA A 289 1.07 -6.56 10.46
C ALA A 289 2.07 -6.64 11.62
N LEU A 290 2.58 -5.48 12.08
CA LEU A 290 3.51 -5.38 13.21
C LEU A 290 2.88 -5.87 14.51
N HIS A 291 1.63 -5.47 14.78
CA HIS A 291 0.90 -5.94 15.95
C HIS A 291 0.71 -7.46 15.94
N ARG A 292 0.32 -8.05 14.80
CA ARG A 292 0.16 -9.52 14.65
C ARG A 292 1.49 -10.29 14.77
N LEU A 293 2.62 -9.66 14.43
CA LEU A 293 3.95 -10.22 14.69
C LEU A 293 4.32 -10.21 16.19
N GLY A 294 3.57 -9.50 17.02
CA GLY A 294 3.86 -9.28 18.43
C GLY A 294 4.88 -8.16 18.66
N ILE A 295 5.12 -7.30 17.66
CA ILE A 295 6.01 -6.15 17.79
C ILE A 295 5.22 -5.01 18.42
N ARG A 296 5.64 -4.57 19.61
CA ARG A 296 4.98 -3.49 20.32
C ARG A 296 5.11 -2.16 19.56
N LEU A 297 4.00 -1.46 19.37
CA LEU A 297 3.98 -0.11 18.81
C LEU A 297 4.11 0.89 19.95
N LYS A 298 5.27 1.57 20.05
CA LYS A 298 5.56 2.56 21.11
C LYS A 298 4.93 3.90 20.76
N ASN A 299 5.31 4.45 19.61
CA ASN A 299 4.79 5.69 19.06
C ASN A 299 4.52 5.47 17.58
N VAL A 300 3.32 5.81 17.10
CA VAL A 300 2.93 5.71 15.71
C VAL A 300 2.50 7.08 15.22
N VAL A 301 3.24 7.64 14.27
CA VAL A 301 2.80 8.81 13.51
C VAL A 301 2.21 8.30 12.21
N SER A 302 0.88 8.36 12.09
CA SER A 302 0.13 7.84 10.95
C SER A 302 -0.42 9.00 10.13
N VAL A 303 -0.13 9.02 8.82
CA VAL A 303 -0.56 10.09 7.91
C VAL A 303 -1.51 9.53 6.87
N GLU A 304 -2.77 9.98 6.91
CA GLU A 304 -3.83 9.48 6.03
C GLU A 304 -4.85 10.56 5.72
N ILE A 305 -5.08 10.84 4.43
CA ILE A 305 -5.95 11.94 3.99
C ILE A 305 -7.43 11.67 4.25
N SER A 306 -7.87 10.42 4.16
CA SER A 306 -9.28 10.06 4.38
C SER A 306 -9.61 10.00 5.87
N ALA A 307 -10.50 10.89 6.32
CA ALA A 307 -11.02 10.86 7.69
C ALA A 307 -11.68 9.51 8.02
N VAL A 308 -12.31 8.85 7.04
CA VAL A 308 -12.93 7.53 7.19
C VAL A 308 -11.87 6.48 7.54
N ASN A 309 -10.72 6.49 6.84
CA ASN A 309 -9.63 5.57 7.10
C ASN A 309 -8.95 5.85 8.45
N ARG A 310 -8.72 7.12 8.78
CA ARG A 310 -8.20 7.52 10.10
C ARG A 310 -9.09 7.02 11.23
N ASN A 311 -10.41 7.12 11.08
CA ASN A 311 -11.36 6.60 12.08
C ASN A 311 -11.26 5.08 12.23
N VAL A 312 -11.11 4.33 11.13
CA VAL A 312 -10.89 2.87 11.17
C VAL A 312 -9.63 2.52 11.98
N VAL A 313 -8.51 3.21 11.73
CA VAL A 313 -7.25 2.99 12.46
C VAL A 313 -7.40 3.35 13.94
N ARG A 314 -8.06 4.48 14.26
CA ARG A 314 -8.29 4.89 15.65
C ARG A 314 -9.17 3.88 16.40
N SER A 315 -10.23 3.40 15.77
CA SER A 315 -11.08 2.36 16.35
C SER A 315 -10.31 1.07 16.60
N TRP A 316 -9.47 0.62 15.64
CA TRP A 316 -8.61 -0.55 15.84
C TRP A 316 -7.60 -0.35 16.98
N TRP A 317 -7.00 0.84 17.06
CA TRP A 317 -6.03 1.20 18.10
C TRP A 317 -6.64 1.06 19.51
N GLU A 318 -7.85 1.59 19.69
CA GLU A 318 -8.61 1.51 20.94
C GLU A 318 -9.08 0.09 21.24
N GLN A 319 -9.65 -0.62 20.25
CA GLN A 319 -10.18 -1.98 20.41
C GLN A 319 -9.12 -3.03 20.73
N THR A 320 -7.88 -2.79 20.31
CA THR A 320 -6.73 -3.67 20.62
C THR A 320 -5.98 -3.23 21.87
N ASN A 321 -6.49 -2.21 22.58
CA ASN A 321 -5.93 -1.68 23.82
C ASN A 321 -4.43 -1.37 23.69
N GLN A 322 -4.04 -0.75 22.57
CA GLN A 322 -2.64 -0.38 22.35
C GLN A 322 -2.16 0.53 23.48
N ARG A 323 -0.98 0.21 24.02
CA ARG A 323 -0.38 0.94 25.15
C ARG A 323 0.54 2.08 24.71
N GLY A 324 0.82 2.18 23.41
CA GLY A 324 1.63 3.26 22.85
C GLY A 324 0.80 4.50 22.56
N ASN A 325 1.42 5.44 21.84
CA ASN A 325 0.78 6.66 21.38
C ASN A 325 0.49 6.59 19.88
N LEU A 326 -0.72 6.99 19.46
CA LEU A 326 -1.09 7.21 18.06
C LEU A 326 -1.24 8.70 17.80
N TYR A 327 -0.47 9.22 16.85
CA TYR A 327 -0.56 10.57 16.34
C TYR A 327 -1.10 10.52 14.92
N ASP A 328 -2.34 10.95 14.73
CA ASP A 328 -3.02 10.91 13.44
C ASP A 328 -2.94 12.27 12.72
N LEU A 329 -2.33 12.27 11.54
CA LEU A 329 -2.22 13.42 10.66
C LEU A 329 -3.02 13.17 9.39
N ASP A 330 -3.63 14.22 8.84
CA ASP A 330 -4.39 14.14 7.61
C ASP A 330 -3.54 14.38 6.36
N ASP A 331 -2.60 15.32 6.40
CA ASP A 331 -1.78 15.69 5.24
C ASP A 331 -0.28 15.50 5.48
N VAL A 332 0.35 14.80 4.53
CA VAL A 332 1.80 14.57 4.46
C VAL A 332 2.61 15.86 4.38
N GLN A 333 2.01 16.95 3.91
CA GLN A 333 2.62 18.28 3.89
C GLN A 333 2.85 18.85 5.28
N GLN A 334 2.12 18.38 6.29
CA GLN A 334 2.31 18.83 7.67
C GLN A 334 3.58 18.25 8.32
N LEU A 335 4.16 17.19 7.74
CA LEU A 335 5.46 16.67 8.14
C LEU A 335 6.58 17.46 7.46
N ASN A 336 6.90 18.61 8.06
CA ASN A 336 8.08 19.41 7.77
C ASN A 336 9.25 19.05 8.71
N GLY A 337 10.43 19.67 8.51
CA GLY A 337 11.63 19.40 9.30
C GLY A 337 11.38 19.60 10.79
N ASP A 338 10.85 20.76 11.19
CA ASP A 338 10.59 21.12 12.59
C ASP A 338 9.66 20.11 13.29
N ARG A 339 8.59 19.68 12.61
CA ARG A 339 7.64 18.70 13.17
C ARG A 339 8.26 17.32 13.30
N LEU A 340 9.06 16.89 12.32
CA LEU A 340 9.80 15.62 12.39
C LEU A 340 10.84 15.66 13.51
N GLU A 341 11.58 16.76 13.65
CA GLU A 341 12.56 16.97 14.72
C GLU A 341 11.90 16.94 16.10
N HIS A 342 10.73 17.57 16.25
CA HIS A 342 9.95 17.51 17.48
C HIS A 342 9.56 16.08 17.86
N TYR A 343 9.05 15.29 16.90
CA TYR A 343 8.71 13.89 17.15
C TYR A 343 9.96 13.07 17.47
N MET A 344 11.03 13.23 16.70
CA MET A 344 12.26 12.45 16.86
C MET A 344 12.97 12.76 18.18
N THR A 345 12.98 14.02 18.62
CA THR A 345 13.48 14.43 19.94
C THR A 345 12.65 13.81 21.06
N SER A 346 11.32 13.74 20.89
CA SER A 346 10.42 13.18 21.89
C SER A 346 10.46 11.65 21.96
N PHE A 347 10.70 10.99 20.83
CA PHE A 347 10.62 9.52 20.71
C PHE A 347 11.98 8.82 20.77
N GLY A 348 13.08 9.56 20.56
CA GLY A 348 14.40 8.99 20.28
C GLY A 348 14.54 8.47 18.84
N GLY A 349 13.87 9.11 17.89
CA GLY A 349 13.88 8.73 16.46
C GLY A 349 12.81 7.72 16.04
N PHE A 350 12.77 7.44 14.74
CA PHE A 350 11.90 6.43 14.14
C PHE A 350 12.71 5.17 13.80
N ASP A 351 12.18 4.01 14.16
CA ASP A 351 12.81 2.72 13.86
C ASP A 351 12.45 2.27 12.44
N LEU A 352 11.23 2.59 11.99
CA LEU A 352 10.68 2.19 10.69
C LEU A 352 9.86 3.32 10.05
N VAL A 353 10.10 3.56 8.76
CA VAL A 353 9.31 4.45 7.89
C VAL A 353 8.61 3.64 6.80
N VAL A 354 7.29 3.47 6.90
CA VAL A 354 6.49 2.70 5.93
C VAL A 354 5.67 3.63 5.04
N GLY A 355 5.51 3.25 3.77
CA GLY A 355 4.52 3.88 2.90
C GLY A 355 4.10 3.00 1.73
N GLY A 356 2.90 3.27 1.20
CA GLY A 356 2.40 2.64 -0.02
C GLY A 356 1.84 3.69 -0.96
N SER A 357 2.02 3.52 -2.27
CA SER A 357 1.35 4.39 -3.23
C SER A 357 -0.16 4.09 -3.23
N PRO A 358 -1.05 5.08 -3.14
CA PRO A 358 -2.47 4.84 -3.43
C PRO A 358 -2.59 4.29 -4.86
N CYS A 359 -3.33 3.19 -5.00
CA CYS A 359 -3.33 2.33 -6.17
C CYS A 359 -4.36 2.71 -7.25
N ASN A 360 -4.87 3.96 -7.29
CA ASN A 360 -6.04 4.24 -8.13
C ASN A 360 -5.70 4.38 -9.63
N ASN A 361 -4.48 4.79 -10.00
CA ASN A 361 -4.15 5.09 -11.41
C ASN A 361 -3.26 4.07 -12.15
N LEU A 362 -2.85 2.96 -11.51
CA LEU A 362 -1.86 2.03 -12.11
C LEU A 362 -2.41 0.62 -12.44
N THR A 363 -3.64 0.28 -12.02
CA THR A 363 -4.24 -1.03 -12.30
C THR A 363 -5.22 -0.96 -13.48
N GLY A 364 -5.08 -1.91 -14.42
CA GLY A 364 -5.73 -1.90 -15.74
C GLY A 364 -7.28 -1.88 -15.77
N SER A 365 -7.95 -2.01 -14.62
CA SER A 365 -9.41 -1.96 -14.52
C SER A 365 -9.97 -0.59 -14.10
N ASN A 366 -9.12 0.33 -13.60
CA ASN A 366 -9.49 1.69 -13.18
C ASN A 366 -9.08 2.77 -14.22
N ARG A 367 -9.03 2.42 -15.51
CA ARG A 367 -8.57 3.29 -16.60
C ARG A 367 -9.39 4.58 -16.71
N LEU A 368 -8.88 5.68 -16.17
CA LEU A 368 -9.20 7.03 -16.67
C LEU A 368 -7.99 7.86 -17.10
N HIS A 369 -6.76 7.66 -16.60
CA HIS A 369 -5.58 8.36 -17.15
C HIS A 369 -4.25 7.60 -16.92
N ARG A 370 -3.39 7.54 -17.95
CA ARG A 370 -2.03 6.95 -17.92
C ARG A 370 -0.99 8.04 -17.64
N ASP A 371 -1.00 8.64 -16.47
CA ASP A 371 -0.10 9.78 -16.20
C ASP A 371 1.25 9.37 -15.58
N GLY A 372 1.56 8.07 -15.49
CA GLY A 372 2.88 7.60 -15.02
C GLY A 372 3.30 8.23 -13.68
N LEU A 373 4.54 8.75 -13.59
CA LEU A 373 5.03 9.51 -12.43
C LEU A 373 4.70 11.01 -12.48
N GLU A 374 3.90 11.46 -13.45
CA GLU A 374 3.53 12.85 -13.67
C GLU A 374 2.08 13.17 -13.24
N GLY A 375 1.31 12.16 -12.82
CA GLY A 375 -0.05 12.31 -12.28
C GLY A 375 -0.10 12.80 -10.82
N LYS A 376 -1.28 13.25 -10.36
CA LYS A 376 -1.48 13.76 -8.98
C LYS A 376 -1.06 12.76 -7.89
N GLU A 377 -1.31 11.46 -8.08
CA GLU A 377 -0.91 10.40 -7.12
C GLU A 377 0.62 10.16 -7.13
N SER A 378 1.31 10.50 -8.20
CA SER A 378 2.76 10.34 -8.35
C SER A 378 3.58 11.35 -7.55
N SER A 379 2.95 12.48 -7.16
CA SER A 379 3.54 13.43 -6.21
C SER A 379 3.79 12.81 -4.83
N LEU A 380 2.99 11.81 -4.44
CA LEU A 380 3.04 11.21 -3.11
C LEU A 380 4.33 10.41 -2.89
N PHE A 381 4.87 9.78 -3.93
CA PHE A 381 6.18 9.15 -3.87
C PHE A 381 7.28 10.16 -3.48
N TYR A 382 7.27 11.35 -4.08
CA TYR A 382 8.25 12.38 -3.75
C TYR A 382 8.06 12.93 -2.34
N HIS A 383 6.83 12.96 -1.82
CA HIS A 383 6.60 13.26 -0.40
C HIS A 383 7.14 12.17 0.53
N TYR A 384 7.00 10.89 0.17
CA TYR A 384 7.62 9.77 0.90
C TYR A 384 9.13 9.93 0.95
N TYR A 385 9.78 10.09 -0.22
CA TYR A 385 11.23 10.27 -0.30
C TYR A 385 11.70 11.49 0.50
N ARG A 386 11.05 12.65 0.32
CA ARG A 386 11.37 13.87 1.06
C ARG A 386 11.34 13.64 2.58
N ILE A 387 10.32 12.95 3.08
CA ILE A 387 10.18 12.69 4.51
C ILE A 387 11.24 11.68 4.99
N LEU A 388 11.46 10.60 4.24
CA LEU A 388 12.49 9.62 4.57
C LEU A 388 13.88 10.28 4.65
N ASP A 389 14.20 11.16 3.69
CA ASP A 389 15.47 11.89 3.66
C ASP A 389 15.61 12.88 4.84
N LEU A 390 14.52 13.54 5.22
CA LEU A 390 14.48 14.39 6.42
C LEU A 390 14.69 13.57 7.70
N VAL A 391 13.98 12.44 7.86
CA VAL A 391 14.16 11.56 9.03
C VAL A 391 15.60 11.04 9.10
N ARG A 392 16.24 10.75 7.96
CA ARG A 392 17.65 10.30 7.92
C ARG A 392 18.66 11.40 8.21
N SER A 393 18.33 12.66 7.92
CA SER A 393 19.26 13.80 8.10
C SER A 393 19.16 14.45 9.48
N ILE A 394 18.03 14.33 10.18
CA ILE A 394 17.87 14.78 11.55
C ILE A 394 18.66 13.86 12.48
N LYS A 395 19.68 14.41 13.14
CA LYS A 395 20.45 13.69 14.16
C LYS A 395 19.59 13.54 15.41
N THR A 396 19.50 12.32 15.93
CA THR A 396 18.78 11.98 17.18
C THR A 396 19.74 11.70 18.30
#